data_AF-A0A9P8AZ55-F1
#
_entry.id   AF-A0A9P8AZ55-F1
#
_cell.length_a   1.000
_cell.length_b   1.000
_cell.length_c   1.000
_cell.angle_alpha   90.00
_cell.angle_beta   90.00
_cell.angle_gamma   90.00
#
_symmetry.space_group_name_H-M   'P 1'
#
loop_
_entity.id
_entity.type
_entity.pdbx_description
1 polymer ?
#
loop_
_entity_poly.entity_id
_entity_poly.type
_entity_poly.pdbx_seq_one_letter_code
_entity_poly.pdbx_strand_id
1 'polypeptide(L)'
;VPRPPNAFMIFRSHYWRDNKDTIPERDHREISRTCGELWKALSSEEQQIYRDLANDAKKDHRAKYPNYKFTPVSRQKKTRKR
;
A
#
# COMPACT_ATOMS: atom_id res chain seq x y z
N VAL A 1 8.86 -10.03 -9.88
CA VAL A 1 8.65 -8.57 -9.77
C VAL A 1 7.50 -8.32 -8.80
N PRO A 2 7.66 -7.51 -7.73
CA PRO A 2 6.57 -7.18 -6.82
C PRO A 2 5.50 -6.33 -7.54
N ARG A 3 4.27 -6.32 -7.01
CA ARG A 3 3.20 -5.48 -7.58
C ARG A 3 3.56 -3.99 -7.47
N PRO A 4 3.19 -3.15 -8.45
CA PRO A 4 3.27 -1.70 -8.27
C PRO A 4 2.38 -1.30 -7.07
N PRO A 5 2.85 -0.38 -6.21
CA PRO A 5 2.08 0.07 -5.07
C PRO A 5 0.84 0.87 -5.52
N ASN A 6 -0.27 0.70 -4.82
CA ASN A 6 -1.44 1.54 -5.00
C ASN A 6 -1.35 2.82 -4.13
N ALA A 7 -2.30 3.74 -4.28
CA ALA A 7 -2.30 5.02 -3.58
C ALA A 7 -2.15 4.88 -2.06
N PHE A 8 -2.93 3.98 -1.45
CA PHE A 8 -2.86 3.70 -0.02
C PHE A 8 -1.51 3.13 0.42
N MET A 9 -0.91 2.24 -0.38
CA MET A 9 0.41 1.66 -0.05
C MET A 9 1.53 2.71 -0.11
N ILE A 10 1.43 3.68 -1.02
CA ILE A 10 2.34 4.83 -1.06
C ILE A 10 2.14 5.70 0.19
N PHE A 11 0.89 6.07 0.50
CA PHE A 11 0.55 6.83 1.70
C PHE A 11 1.05 6.18 2.99
N ARG A 12 0.75 4.89 3.19
CA ARG A 12 1.22 4.12 4.37
C ARG A 12 2.74 4.13 4.49
N SER A 13 3.44 4.04 3.36
CA SER A 13 4.91 4.06 3.34
C SER A 13 5.46 5.42 3.73
N HIS A 14 4.85 6.52 3.24
CA HIS A 14 5.20 7.87 3.67
C HIS A 14 4.92 8.07 5.16
N TYR A 15 3.72 7.73 5.61
CA TYR A 15 3.33 7.82 7.02
C TYR A 15 4.30 7.06 7.92
N TRP A 16 4.63 5.81 7.58
CA TRP A 16 5.60 5.03 8.35
C TRP A 16 6.99 5.67 8.33
N ARG A 17 7.49 6.11 7.17
CA ARG A 17 8.81 6.76 7.07
C ARG A 17 8.91 7.98 7.98
N ASP A 18 7.84 8.77 8.05
CA ASP A 18 7.82 10.05 8.76
C ASP A 18 7.57 9.86 10.27
N ASN A 19 6.92 8.75 10.67
CA ASN A 19 6.52 8.51 12.07
C ASN A 19 7.19 7.29 12.73
N LYS A 20 8.06 6.54 12.05
CA LYS A 20 8.71 5.33 12.59
C LYS A 20 9.54 5.56 13.86
N ASP A 21 9.98 6.79 14.08
CA ASP A 21 10.83 7.18 15.21
C ASP A 21 9.98 7.69 16.39
N THR A 22 8.74 8.13 16.11
CA THR A 22 7.79 8.63 17.11
C THR A 22 6.77 7.58 17.54
N ILE A 23 6.44 6.63 16.67
CA ILE A 23 5.53 5.53 16.95
C ILE A 23 6.31 4.38 17.60
N PRO A 24 6.06 4.07 18.89
CA PRO A 24 6.70 2.94 19.55
C PRO A 24 6.11 1.60 19.08
N GLU A 25 4.90 1.61 18.52
CA GLU A 25 4.25 0.43 17.94
C GLU A 25 5.04 -0.09 16.74
N ARG A 26 5.41 -1.37 16.78
CA ARG A 26 6.12 -2.06 15.70
C ARG A 26 5.23 -3.08 15.00
N ASP A 27 4.02 -3.33 15.50
CA ASP A 27 3.02 -4.15 14.84
C ASP A 27 2.44 -3.41 13.63
N HIS A 28 2.86 -3.86 12.45
CA HIS A 28 2.39 -3.32 11.18
C HIS A 28 0.88 -3.50 10.98
N ARG A 29 0.21 -4.39 11.72
CA ARG A 29 -1.26 -4.53 11.70
C ARG A 29 -1.94 -3.32 12.31
N GLU A 30 -1.49 -2.89 13.48
CA GLU A 30 -2.05 -1.72 14.19
C GLU A 30 -1.73 -0.44 13.42
N ILE A 31 -0.49 -0.29 12.93
CA ILE A 31 -0.11 0.83 12.05
C ILE A 31 -1.01 0.89 10.80
N SER A 32 -1.36 -0.26 10.21
CA SER A 32 -2.25 -0.29 9.05
C SER A 32 -3.69 0.11 9.40
N ARG A 33 -4.16 -0.23 10.61
CA ARG A 33 -5.48 0.18 11.09
C ARG A 33 -5.54 1.71 11.20
N THR A 34 -4.57 2.31 11.88
CA THR A 34 -4.46 3.78 12.02
C THR A 34 -4.32 4.46 10.66
N CYS A 35 -3.44 3.96 9.77
CA CYS A 35 -3.30 4.50 8.42
C CYS A 35 -4.62 4.42 7.64
N GLY A 36 -5.40 3.35 7.83
CA GLY A 36 -6.70 3.18 7.18
C GLY A 36 -7.73 4.22 7.61
N GLU A 37 -7.70 4.65 8.86
CA GLU A 37 -8.53 5.73 9.39
C GLU A 37 -8.07 7.09 8.87
N LEU A 38 -6.76 7.38 8.96
CA LEU A 38 -6.17 8.61 8.44
C LEU A 38 -6.42 8.79 6.95
N TRP A 39 -6.27 7.73 6.16
CA TRP A 39 -6.53 7.76 4.72
C TRP A 39 -7.97 8.17 4.39
N LYS A 40 -8.95 7.72 5.19
CA LYS A 40 -10.36 8.11 5.01
C LYS A 40 -10.63 9.54 5.45
N ALA A 41 -9.83 10.06 6.38
CA ALA A 41 -9.93 11.43 6.87
C ALA A 41 -9.25 12.46 5.93
N LEU A 42 -8.34 12.02 5.07
CA LEU A 42 -7.70 12.88 4.06
C LEU A 42 -8.74 13.48 3.11
N SER A 43 -8.48 14.72 2.68
CA SER A 43 -9.31 15.39 1.69
C SER A 43 -9.24 14.68 0.33
N SER A 44 -10.20 14.98 -0.55
CA SER A 44 -10.22 14.41 -1.91
C SER A 44 -8.97 14.81 -2.70
N GLU A 45 -8.49 16.03 -2.50
CA GLU A 45 -7.29 16.60 -3.13
C GLU A 45 -6.03 15.87 -2.64
N GLU A 46 -5.91 15.66 -1.33
CA GLU A 46 -4.77 14.93 -0.76
C GLU A 46 -4.75 13.48 -1.25
N GLN A 47 -5.90 12.80 -1.24
CA GLN A 47 -6.00 11.46 -1.80
C GLN A 47 -5.67 11.43 -3.29
N GLN A 48 -6.01 12.48 -4.04
CA GLN A 48 -5.74 12.57 -5.47
C GLN A 48 -4.24 12.58 -5.76
N ILE A 49 -3.43 13.30 -4.97
CA ILE A 49 -1.97 13.30 -5.09
C ILE A 49 -1.44 11.86 -5.04
N TYR A 50 -1.88 11.05 -4.07
CA TYR A 50 -1.45 9.65 -3.96
C TYR A 50 -2.00 8.75 -5.07
N ARG A 51 -3.18 9.06 -5.63
CA ARG A 51 -3.73 8.35 -6.80
C ARG A 51 -2.88 8.62 -8.04
N ASP A 52 -2.43 9.85 -8.22
CA ASP A 52 -1.57 10.23 -9.35
C ASP A 52 -0.19 9.56 -9.23
N LEU A 53 0.42 9.57 -8.03
CA LEU A 53 1.65 8.82 -7.76
C LEU A 53 1.50 7.32 -8.03
N ALA A 54 0.36 6.72 -7.68
CA ALA A 54 0.09 5.32 -7.95
C ALA A 54 -0.10 5.04 -9.45
N ASN A 55 -0.70 5.97 -10.19
CA ASN A 55 -0.83 5.87 -11.65
C ASN A 55 0.53 5.91 -12.32
N ASP A 56 1.42 6.80 -11.88
CA ASP A 56 2.77 6.91 -12.42
C ASP A 56 3.62 5.68 -12.06
N ALA A 57 3.58 5.23 -10.80
CA ALA A 57 4.23 3.98 -10.41
C ALA A 57 3.76 2.77 -11.23
N LYS A 58 2.47 2.73 -11.60
CA LYS A 58 1.91 1.69 -12.48
C LYS A 58 2.42 1.81 -13.92
N LYS A 59 2.52 3.03 -14.46
CA LYS A 59 3.08 3.28 -15.81
C LYS A 59 4.55 2.88 -15.86
N ASP A 60 5.34 3.32 -14.89
CA ASP A 60 6.77 3.01 -14.78
C ASP A 60 7.01 1.51 -14.66
N HIS A 61 6.22 0.84 -13.82
CA HIS A 61 6.28 -0.60 -13.69
C HIS A 61 5.97 -1.31 -15.02
N ARG A 62 4.97 -0.84 -15.77
CA ARG A 62 4.62 -1.41 -17.08
C ARG A 62 5.74 -1.18 -18.11
N ALA A 63 6.36 -0.01 -18.10
CA ALA A 63 7.48 0.30 -18.99
C ALA A 63 8.73 -0.54 -18.67
N LYS A 64 9.05 -0.68 -17.37
CA LYS A 64 10.20 -1.47 -16.90
C LYS A 64 10.01 -2.98 -17.05
N TYR A 65 8.76 -3.44 -16.94
CA TYR A 65 8.41 -4.86 -17.00
C TYR A 65 7.24 -5.08 -17.97
N PRO A 66 7.48 -4.98 -19.30
CA PRO A 66 6.42 -5.07 -20.31
C PRO A 66 5.70 -6.43 -20.31
N ASN A 67 6.41 -7.50 -19.95
CA ASN A 67 5.87 -8.86 -19.86
C ASN A 67 5.35 -9.23 -18.45
N TYR A 68 5.23 -8.26 -17.54
CA TYR A 68 4.74 -8.54 -16.20
C TYR A 68 3.26 -8.91 -16.20
N LYS A 69 2.95 -10.07 -15.65
CA LYS A 69 1.59 -10.52 -15.36
C LYS A 69 1.51 -10.99 -13.91
N PHE A 70 0.56 -10.43 -13.16
CA PHE A 70 0.30 -10.89 -11.80
C PHE A 70 -0.49 -12.21 -11.84
N THR A 71 0.13 -13.30 -11.41
CA THR A 71 -0.50 -14.60 -11.22
C THR A 71 -0.53 -14.93 -9.73
N PRO A 72 -1.66 -14.71 -9.03
CA PRO A 72 -1.75 -15.04 -7.61
C PRO A 72 -1.59 -16.55 -7.43
N VAL A 73 -0.61 -16.96 -6.64
CA VAL A 73 -0.49 -18.36 -6.21
C VAL A 73 -1.62 -18.63 -5.22
N SER A 74 -2.55 -19.50 -5.59
CA SER A 74 -3.56 -20.02 -4.67
C SER A 74 -2.86 -20.72 -3.52
N ARG A 75 -2.83 -20.10 -2.34
CA ARG A 75 -2.53 -20.85 -1.11
C ARG A 75 -3.75 -21.72 -0.81
N GLN A 76 -3.56 -23.03 -0.77
CA GLN A 76 -4.56 -23.93 -0.20
C GLN A 76 -5.02 -23.37 1.14
N LYS A 77 -6.31 -23.09 1.27
CA LYS A 77 -6.90 -22.55 2.49
C LYS A 77 -6.69 -23.56 3.61
N LYS A 78 -5.68 -23.36 4.46
CA LYS A 78 -5.72 -23.93 5.82
C LYS A 78 -6.92 -23.27 6.50
N THR A 79 -8.01 -24.01 6.59
CA THR A 79 -9.20 -23.60 7.32
C THR A 79 -8.76 -23.22 8.73
N ARG A 80 -8.91 -21.94 9.11
CA ARG A 80 -8.82 -21.56 10.52
C ARG A 80 -10.02 -22.22 11.18
N LYS A 81 -9.80 -23.33 11.89
CA LYS A 81 -10.80 -23.88 12.82
C LYS A 81 -11.17 -22.73 13.76
N ARG A 82 -12.44 -22.32 13.70
CA ARG A 82 -13.06 -21.47 14.71
C ARG A 82 -13.23 -22.29 15.98
#